data_AF-A0A5D6US78-F1
#
_entry.id   AF-A0A5D6US78-F1
#
_cell.length_a   1.000
_cell.length_b   1.000
_cell.length_c   1.000
_cell.angle_alpha   90.00
_cell.angle_beta   90.00
_cell.angle_gamma   90.00
#
_symmetry.space_group_name_H-M   'P 1'
#
loop_
_entity.id
_entity.type
_entity.pdbx_description
1 polymer ?
#
loop_
_entity_poly.entity_id
_entity_poly.type
_entity_poly.pdbx_seq_one_letter_code
_entity_poly.pdbx_strand_id
1 'polypeptide(L)'
;MGLDLVKVNQEMALEGVVTKREVNRQHFNWYLNHDESAWYDFWSFEPGDAATRQQITTDSLAFIRSTGDASGYTYYNTLGYYLRPGARLRKAAHSSYITVVQNHQVTRWKYRP
;
A
#
# COMPACT_ATOMS: atom_id res chain seq x y z
N MET A 1 -9.02 7.15 -22.65
CA MET A 1 -7.86 6.24 -22.75
C MET A 1 -7.79 5.51 -21.42
N GLY A 2 -7.85 4.17 -21.43
CA GLY A 2 -7.70 3.39 -20.20
C GLY A 2 -6.30 3.62 -19.66
N LEU A 3 -6.19 4.08 -18.41
CA LEU A 3 -4.90 4.22 -17.75
C LEU A 3 -4.47 2.82 -17.30
N ASP A 4 -3.38 2.33 -17.87
CA ASP A 4 -2.87 0.99 -17.55
C ASP A 4 -2.34 0.94 -16.11
N LEU A 5 -2.85 -0.02 -15.34
CA LEU A 5 -2.40 -0.27 -13.98
C LEU A 5 -1.03 -0.96 -14.00
N VAL A 6 -0.04 -0.36 -13.35
CA VAL A 6 1.28 -0.95 -13.13
C VAL A 6 1.16 -2.01 -12.03
N LYS A 7 1.28 -3.27 -12.43
CA LYS A 7 1.29 -4.40 -11.49
C LYS A 7 2.62 -4.46 -10.75
N VAL A 8 2.59 -4.24 -9.45
CA VAL A 8 3.77 -4.42 -8.60
C VAL A 8 3.83 -5.87 -8.15
N ASN A 9 4.59 -6.70 -8.87
CA ASN A 9 4.74 -8.13 -8.59
C ASN A 9 6.16 -8.46 -8.07
N GLN A 10 6.45 -9.74 -7.85
CA GLN A 10 7.78 -10.15 -7.36
C GLN A 10 8.90 -9.72 -8.31
N GLU A 11 8.72 -9.82 -9.63
CA GLU A 11 9.74 -9.52 -10.64
C GLU A 11 10.09 -8.02 -10.73
N MET A 12 9.15 -7.14 -10.38
CA MET A 12 9.35 -5.69 -10.45
C MET A 12 10.26 -5.14 -9.35
N ALA A 13 11.22 -4.29 -9.72
CA ALA A 13 11.89 -3.37 -8.80
C ALA A 13 11.14 -2.02 -8.75
N LEU A 14 11.06 -1.43 -7.56
CA LEU A 14 10.34 -0.18 -7.34
C LEU A 14 11.00 0.65 -6.24
N GLU A 15 11.23 1.92 -6.52
CA GLU A 15 11.64 2.91 -5.52
C GLU A 15 11.00 4.25 -5.88
N GLY A 16 10.51 4.97 -4.87
CA GLY A 16 9.85 6.25 -5.12
C GLY A 16 9.13 6.82 -3.90
N VAL A 17 8.47 7.94 -4.12
CA VAL A 17 7.72 8.67 -3.09
C VAL A 17 6.28 8.79 -3.50
N VAL A 18 5.37 8.47 -2.60
CA VAL A 18 3.95 8.66 -2.83
C VAL A 18 3.62 10.15 -2.99
N THR A 19 3.14 10.57 -4.15
CA THR A 19 2.79 11.98 -4.42
C THR A 19 1.29 12.25 -4.35
N LYS A 20 0.43 11.25 -4.58
CA LYS A 20 -1.04 11.41 -4.51
C LYS A 20 -1.74 10.09 -4.21
N ARG A 21 -2.90 10.20 -3.55
CA ARG A 21 -3.81 9.11 -3.16
C ARG A 21 -5.18 9.31 -3.83
N GLU A 22 -5.61 8.37 -4.65
CA GLU A 22 -7.04 8.24 -4.99
C GLU A 22 -7.54 6.85 -4.64
N VAL A 23 -8.66 6.82 -3.93
CA VAL A 23 -9.32 5.62 -3.44
C VAL A 23 -10.72 5.61 -4.04
N ASN A 24 -11.00 4.71 -4.98
CA ASN A 24 -12.36 4.38 -5.37
C ASN A 24 -12.62 2.88 -5.11
N ARG A 25 -13.86 2.43 -5.23
CA ARG A 25 -14.27 1.06 -4.85
C ARG A 25 -13.59 -0.07 -5.64
N GLN A 26 -12.85 0.22 -6.71
CA GLN A 26 -12.33 -0.78 -7.65
C GLN A 26 -10.85 -0.58 -8.05
N HIS A 27 -10.30 0.64 -8.00
CA HIS A 27 -8.92 0.94 -8.42
C HIS A 27 -8.29 2.08 -7.59
N PHE A 28 -6.97 2.04 -7.45
CA PHE A 28 -6.20 2.90 -6.53
C PHE A 28 -5.07 3.58 -7.26
N ASN A 29 -5.03 4.91 -7.14
CA ASN A 29 -4.05 5.72 -7.84
C ASN A 29 -3.05 6.20 -6.82
N TRP A 30 -1.85 5.65 -6.91
CA TRP A 30 -0.67 6.08 -6.17
C TRP A 30 0.38 6.44 -7.20
N TYR A 31 0.92 7.64 -7.12
CA TYR A 31 1.92 8.14 -8.05
C TYR A 31 3.26 8.18 -7.32
N LEU A 32 4.33 7.65 -7.93
CA LEU A 32 5.60 7.45 -7.23
C LEU A 32 6.70 8.43 -7.64
N ASN A 33 6.54 9.13 -8.77
CA ASN A 33 7.51 10.07 -9.34
C ASN A 33 6.83 11.30 -9.97
N HIS A 34 7.60 12.38 -10.11
CA HIS A 34 7.14 13.67 -10.64
C HIS A 34 7.10 13.73 -12.18
N ASP A 35 7.74 12.78 -12.87
CA ASP A 35 7.91 12.84 -14.33
C ASP A 35 6.78 12.15 -15.10
N GLU A 36 6.12 11.13 -14.52
CA GLU A 36 5.02 10.42 -15.16
C GLU A 36 3.92 10.02 -14.17
N SER A 37 2.68 10.27 -14.59
CA SER A 37 1.48 9.90 -13.84
C SER A 37 1.14 8.42 -14.04
N ALA A 38 1.75 7.52 -13.26
CA ALA A 38 1.46 6.08 -13.27
C ALA A 38 0.60 5.63 -12.06
N TRP A 39 -0.16 4.54 -12.24
CA TRP A 39 -1.02 3.95 -11.21
C TRP A 39 -0.46 2.59 -10.78
N TYR A 40 -0.25 2.36 -9.49
CA TYR A 40 0.36 1.11 -8.99
C TYR A 40 -0.62 0.28 -8.16
N ASP A 41 -0.63 -1.03 -8.40
CA ASP A 41 -1.38 -1.99 -7.59
C ASP A 41 -0.64 -2.34 -6.28
N PHE A 42 -0.94 -1.59 -5.23
CA PHE A 42 -0.47 -1.90 -3.87
C PHE A 42 -1.45 -2.76 -3.07
N TRP A 43 -2.48 -3.34 -3.68
CA TRP A 43 -3.47 -4.17 -2.99
C TRP A 43 -3.03 -5.60 -2.82
N SER A 44 -2.24 -6.05 -3.79
CA SER A 44 -1.55 -7.32 -3.78
C SER A 44 -0.45 -7.38 -2.71
N PHE A 45 -0.52 -6.58 -1.63
CA PHE A 45 0.46 -6.53 -0.55
C PHE A 45 -0.22 -6.53 0.82
N GLU A 46 0.11 -7.52 1.62
CA GLU A 46 -0.37 -7.72 2.99
C GLU A 46 0.76 -7.46 4.01
N PRO A 47 0.47 -7.30 5.31
CA PRO A 47 1.51 -7.22 6.34
C PRO A 47 2.53 -8.37 6.24
N GLY A 48 3.81 -8.01 6.11
CA GLY A 48 4.91 -8.95 5.89
C GLY A 48 5.55 -9.49 7.17
N ASP A 49 5.29 -8.85 8.32
CA ASP A 49 5.78 -9.26 9.64
C ASP A 49 4.77 -8.96 10.74
N ALA A 50 5.05 -9.46 11.95
CA ALA A 50 4.17 -9.33 13.10
C ALA A 50 4.01 -7.87 13.56
N ALA A 51 5.07 -7.06 13.47
CA ALA A 51 5.04 -5.66 13.86
C ALA A 51 4.10 -4.85 12.94
N THR A 52 4.22 -5.05 11.62
CA THR A 52 3.35 -4.43 10.62
C THR A 52 1.89 -4.87 10.83
N ARG A 53 1.65 -6.16 11.12
CA ARG A 53 0.30 -6.69 11.40
C ARG A 53 -0.34 -6.08 12.65
N GLN A 54 0.42 -5.92 13.73
CA GLN A 54 -0.08 -5.32 14.97
C GLN A 54 -0.48 -3.85 14.77
N GLN A 55 0.31 -3.11 14.00
CA GLN A 55 0.00 -1.72 13.64
C GLN A 55 -1.32 -1.63 12.86
N ILE A 56 -1.47 -2.43 11.80
CA ILE A 56 -2.69 -2.51 10.98
C ILE A 56 -3.89 -2.81 11.87
N THR A 57 -3.81 -3.83 12.71
CA THR A 57 -4.92 -4.25 13.58
C THR A 57 -5.33 -3.12 14.52
N THR A 58 -4.37 -2.38 15.08
CA THR A 58 -4.63 -1.24 15.97
C THR A 58 -5.38 -0.13 15.24
N ASP A 59 -4.93 0.23 14.04
CA ASP A 59 -5.54 1.27 13.21
C ASP A 59 -6.93 0.86 12.71
N SER A 60 -7.11 -0.39 12.25
CA SER A 60 -8.39 -0.91 11.81
C SER A 60 -9.42 -0.93 12.95
N LEU A 61 -9.01 -1.33 14.16
CA LEU A 61 -9.89 -1.30 15.33
C LEU A 61 -10.33 0.12 15.69
N ALA A 62 -9.42 1.10 15.62
CA ALA A 62 -9.76 2.50 15.85
C ALA A 62 -10.78 3.01 14.82
N PHE A 63 -10.62 2.64 13.55
CA PHE A 63 -11.54 3.00 12.47
C PHE A 63 -12.90 2.31 12.58
N ILE A 64 -12.96 1.02 12.87
CA ILE A 64 -14.23 0.28 13.05
C ILE A 64 -15.02 0.88 14.20
N ARG A 65 -14.35 1.24 15.30
CA ARG A 65 -15.00 1.93 16.43
C ARG A 65 -15.54 3.31 16.04
N SER A 66 -14.88 4.02 15.13
CA SER A 66 -15.33 5.36 14.71
C SER A 66 -16.45 5.33 13.65
N THR A 67 -16.55 4.26 12.87
CA THR A 67 -17.48 4.16 11.72
C THR A 67 -18.61 3.16 11.88
N GLY A 68 -18.49 2.21 12.82
CA GLY A 68 -19.49 1.15 13.06
C GLY A 68 -19.53 0.07 11.96
N ASP A 69 -18.63 0.09 10.98
CA ASP A 69 -18.63 -0.87 9.87
C ASP A 69 -17.71 -2.07 10.14
N ALA A 70 -18.31 -3.19 10.56
CA ALA A 70 -17.60 -4.44 10.85
C ALA A 70 -17.24 -5.27 9.59
N SER A 71 -17.70 -4.87 8.40
CA SER A 71 -17.61 -5.69 7.18
C SER A 71 -16.35 -5.44 6.32
N GLY A 72 -15.62 -4.35 6.55
CA GLY A 72 -14.54 -3.89 5.66
C GLY A 72 -13.14 -4.49 5.87
N TYR A 73 -12.95 -5.48 6.76
CA TYR A 73 -11.63 -5.95 7.21
C TYR A 73 -10.64 -6.31 6.08
N THR A 74 -11.10 -6.93 4.99
CA THR A 74 -10.21 -7.38 3.91
C THR A 74 -9.52 -6.21 3.19
N TYR A 75 -10.26 -5.13 2.96
CA TYR A 75 -9.75 -3.90 2.35
C TYR A 75 -8.67 -3.24 3.23
N TYR A 76 -8.92 -3.19 4.53
CA TYR A 76 -8.03 -2.58 5.53
C TYR A 76 -6.80 -3.41 5.86
N ASN A 77 -6.55 -4.55 5.20
CA ASN A 77 -5.34 -5.34 5.40
C ASN A 77 -4.31 -5.14 4.27
N THR A 78 -4.60 -4.30 3.29
CA THR A 78 -3.74 -4.08 2.13
C THR A 78 -2.90 -2.80 2.26
N LEU A 79 -1.70 -2.81 1.69
CA LEU A 79 -0.78 -1.66 1.72
C LEU A 79 -1.42 -0.40 1.14
N GLY A 80 -2.20 -0.55 0.06
CA GLY A 80 -2.87 0.55 -0.62
C GLY A 80 -3.76 1.41 0.29
N TYR A 81 -4.29 0.88 1.41
CA TYR A 81 -5.05 1.68 2.37
C TYR A 81 -4.15 2.61 3.21
N TYR A 82 -2.98 2.14 3.62
CA TYR A 82 -2.12 2.76 4.64
C TYR A 82 -1.11 3.76 4.10
N LEU A 83 -0.80 3.70 2.81
CA LEU A 83 0.06 4.69 2.17
C LEU A 83 -0.54 6.09 2.36
N ARG A 84 0.34 7.08 2.51
CA ARG A 84 0.01 8.51 2.57
C ARG A 84 0.96 9.26 1.64
N PRO A 85 0.53 10.43 1.10
CA PRO A 85 1.45 11.33 0.44
C PRO A 85 2.71 11.59 1.28
N GLY A 86 3.88 11.49 0.67
CA GLY A 86 5.19 11.61 1.32
C GLY A 86 5.81 10.29 1.79
N ALA A 87 5.08 9.16 1.79
CA ALA A 87 5.64 7.86 2.11
C ALA A 87 6.70 7.45 1.09
N ARG A 88 7.83 6.91 1.56
CA ARG A 88 8.90 6.40 0.71
C ARG A 88 8.78 4.89 0.59
N LEU A 89 8.81 4.36 -0.63
CA LEU A 89 8.73 2.92 -0.89
C LEU A 89 10.03 2.40 -1.47
N ARG A 90 10.38 1.16 -1.11
CA ARG A 90 11.48 0.42 -1.70
C ARG A 90 11.14 -1.07 -1.83
N LYS A 91 11.21 -1.59 -3.05
CA LYS A 91 11.04 -2.99 -3.42
C LYS A 91 12.18 -3.39 -4.35
N ALA A 92 12.93 -4.43 -3.98
CA ALA A 92 13.89 -5.05 -4.89
C ALA A 92 13.17 -5.99 -5.88
N ALA A 93 13.70 -6.14 -7.08
CA ALA A 93 13.31 -7.20 -8.00
C ALA A 93 13.49 -8.57 -7.32
N HIS A 94 12.59 -9.50 -7.63
CA HIS A 94 12.47 -10.85 -7.06
C HIS A 94 12.24 -10.91 -5.53
N SER A 95 12.17 -9.77 -4.84
CA SER A 95 11.73 -9.73 -3.46
C SER A 95 10.21 -9.89 -3.38
N SER A 96 9.76 -10.76 -2.48
CA SER A 96 8.35 -10.81 -2.07
C SER A 96 7.97 -9.66 -1.13
N TYR A 97 8.92 -8.82 -0.71
CA TYR A 97 8.67 -7.72 0.22
C TYR A 97 8.88 -6.34 -0.40
N ILE A 98 8.02 -5.40 -0.03
CA ILE A 98 8.18 -3.96 -0.17
C ILE A 98 8.32 -3.32 1.22
N THR A 99 9.25 -2.38 1.35
CA THR A 99 9.48 -1.62 2.58
C THR A 99 8.90 -0.22 2.40
N VAL A 100 8.24 0.29 3.43
CA VAL A 100 7.65 1.62 3.44
C VAL A 100 8.17 2.39 4.64
N VAL A 101 8.61 3.63 4.40
CA VAL A 101 8.98 4.58 5.44
C VAL A 101 7.98 5.73 5.45
N GLN A 102 7.26 5.89 6.56
CA GLN A 102 6.21 6.89 6.75
C GLN A 102 6.19 7.33 8.21
N ASN A 103 6.17 8.64 8.48
CA ASN A 103 6.15 9.20 9.84
C ASN A 103 7.23 8.60 10.77
N HIS A 104 8.47 8.46 10.28
CA HIS A 104 9.59 7.81 10.97
C HIS A 104 9.41 6.31 11.29
N GLN A 105 8.31 5.70 10.88
CA GLN A 105 8.08 4.26 11.01
C GLN A 105 8.52 3.53 9.75
N VAL A 106 9.05 2.31 9.93
CA VAL A 106 9.42 1.40 8.85
C VAL A 106 8.51 0.18 8.94
N THR A 107 7.79 -0.11 7.86
CA THR A 107 6.91 -1.29 7.76
C THR A 107 7.31 -2.15 6.57
N ARG A 108 7.05 -3.46 6.66
CA ARG A 108 7.31 -4.41 5.56
C ARG A 108 6.02 -5.08 5.15
N TRP A 109 5.79 -5.11 3.85
CA TRP A 109 4.60 -5.68 3.25
C TRP A 109 4.99 -6.77 2.27
N LYS A 110 4.26 -7.87 2.29
CA LYS A 110 4.53 -9.07 1.49
C LYS A 110 3.54 -9.13 0.33
N TYR A 111 4.08 -9.31 -0.87
CA TYR A 111 3.30 -9.55 -2.07
C TYR A 111 2.49 -10.84 -1.95
N ARG A 112 1.19 -10.74 -2.19
CA ARG A 112 0.24 -11.82 -2.31
C ARG A 112 -0.38 -11.72 -3.72
N PRO A 113 -0.15 -12.70 -4.60
CA PRO A 113 -0.78 -12.75 -5.92
C PRO A 113 -2.30 -13.02 -5.84
#